data_AF-A0AAX3VJ56-F1
#
_entry.id   AF-A0AAX3VJ56-F1
#
_cell.length_a   1.000
_cell.length_b   1.000
_cell.length_c   1.000
_cell.angle_alpha   90.00
_cell.angle_beta   90.00
_cell.angle_gamma   90.00
#
_symmetry.space_group_name_H-M   'P 1'
#
loop_
_entity.id
_entity.type
_entity.pdbx_description
1 polymer ?
#
loop_
_entity_poly.entity_id
_entity_poly.type
_entity_poly.pdbx_seq_one_letter_code
_entity_poly.pdbx_strand_id
1 'polypeptide(L)'
;MRQERGSSGRPGKIIAVHLSYASRAAQRGRTPAAPSYFLKASSSIAGSGDTVERPAGTELLAFEGEIALVIGRDAHRVGLAEAWDHVAAVTAANDLGVYDLRAADKGSNLRSKSRDGFTPLGPDLIDARTVDPHRLRVRAWVNGDLVQDDTTGGLLFPLAQIVADLSQHLTLETGDVILTGTPAGSSVIVPGDVVEIEVDALDTGATSGRLVTTVVADEGAAFDPALGSLPTVDDIQREEAWGSREAAGLPDEPASGLTDDLRAKLERVPVAALSQQLRKRGLDDVTIDGVRPMHPASKLVGTAATLRFVPFRPDLFARHGGGFNAQKQVFDAVSPGEVIVIEARGETGSGTLGDILALRARTRGAAGVVTDGGVRDYAAVAEIGLPVYAAGAHPAVLGRKHVPWEAGGTIACGGATVQPGDVIVGDADGVIVVPPPLVAEVVDAALAQEDEDAWIAARVAEGASVDGLFPMNAAWRARYDGERGA
;
A
#
# COMPACT_ATOMS: atom_id res chain seq x y z
N MET A 1 1.16 -3.87 -50.13
CA MET A 1 0.11 -4.73 -49.54
C MET A 1 -0.73 -3.90 -48.56
N ARG A 2 -1.76 -3.19 -49.04
CA ARG A 2 -2.91 -2.84 -48.18
C ARG A 2 -3.98 -3.85 -48.58
N GLN A 3 -3.97 -5.02 -47.94
CA GLN A 3 -5.10 -5.94 -48.06
C GLN A 3 -6.34 -5.22 -47.55
N GLU A 4 -7.47 -5.45 -48.22
CA GLU A 4 -8.80 -4.99 -47.83
C GLU A 4 -9.00 -5.27 -46.34
N ARG A 5 -8.97 -4.20 -45.53
CA ARG A 5 -9.21 -4.28 -44.10
C ARG A 5 -10.71 -4.31 -43.89
N GLY A 6 -11.20 -5.35 -43.22
CA GLY A 6 -12.59 -5.48 -42.79
C GLY A 6 -13.33 -6.63 -43.46
N SER A 7 -13.08 -7.86 -43.02
CA SER A 7 -13.97 -8.99 -43.33
C SER A 7 -14.21 -9.96 -42.16
N SER A 8 -13.56 -9.78 -41.01
CA SER A 8 -13.64 -10.72 -39.88
C SER A 8 -14.51 -10.27 -38.70
N GLY A 9 -15.09 -9.06 -38.73
CA GLY A 9 -15.81 -8.49 -37.58
C GLY A 9 -14.93 -8.20 -36.35
N ARG A 10 -13.61 -8.39 -36.43
CA ARG A 10 -12.66 -8.09 -35.35
C ARG A 10 -12.09 -6.67 -35.49
N PRO A 11 -12.00 -5.90 -34.39
CA PRO A 11 -11.29 -4.62 -34.32
C PRO A 11 -9.86 -4.71 -34.82
N GLY A 12 -9.38 -3.62 -35.43
CA GLY A 12 -7.98 -3.48 -35.81
C GLY A 12 -7.06 -3.47 -34.60
N LYS A 13 -7.41 -2.64 -33.60
CA LYS A 13 -6.76 -2.58 -32.29
C LYS A 13 -7.77 -2.36 -31.16
N ILE A 14 -7.39 -2.84 -29.99
CA ILE A 14 -8.10 -2.60 -28.72
C ILE A 14 -7.13 -1.84 -27.83
N ILE A 15 -7.50 -0.62 -27.45
CA ILE A 15 -6.73 0.25 -26.57
C ILE A 15 -7.47 0.36 -25.25
N ALA A 16 -6.80 0.18 -24.13
CA ALA A 16 -7.40 0.28 -22.80
C ALA A 16 -6.71 1.34 -21.95
N VAL A 17 -7.50 2.06 -21.14
CA VAL A 17 -7.01 3.08 -20.20
C VAL A 17 -6.72 2.42 -18.85
N HIS A 18 -5.55 2.67 -18.27
CA HIS A 18 -5.16 2.05 -17.00
C HIS A 18 -6.04 2.44 -15.81
N LEU A 19 -6.04 3.72 -15.43
CA LEU A 19 -6.73 4.20 -14.23
C LEU A 19 -7.49 5.46 -14.59
N SER A 20 -8.82 5.34 -14.67
CA SER A 20 -9.69 6.36 -15.28
C SER A 20 -10.83 6.83 -14.38
N TYR A 21 -11.11 6.17 -13.26
CA TYR A 21 -12.17 6.58 -12.31
C TYR A 21 -11.60 7.09 -10.99
N ALA A 22 -12.22 8.14 -10.44
CA ALA A 22 -11.84 8.71 -9.14
C ALA A 22 -12.01 7.70 -7.99
N SER A 23 -13.07 6.89 -8.04
CA SER A 23 -13.34 5.81 -7.07
C SER A 23 -12.22 4.77 -7.07
N ARG A 24 -11.80 4.30 -8.25
CA ARG A 24 -10.69 3.35 -8.42
C ARG A 24 -9.33 3.97 -8.04
N ALA A 25 -9.13 5.26 -8.31
CA ALA A 25 -7.91 5.97 -7.94
C ALA A 25 -7.75 6.11 -6.42
N ALA A 26 -8.85 6.41 -5.72
CA ALA A 26 -8.89 6.41 -4.26
C ALA A 26 -8.57 5.02 -3.69
N GLN A 27 -9.16 3.94 -4.24
CA GLN A 27 -8.86 2.56 -3.85
C GLN A 27 -7.38 2.20 -4.04
N ARG A 28 -6.73 2.72 -5.08
CA ARG A 28 -5.32 2.47 -5.39
C ARG A 28 -4.35 3.45 -4.71
N GLY A 29 -4.84 4.41 -3.93
CA GLY A 29 -4.01 5.42 -3.26
C GLY A 29 -3.22 6.34 -4.20
N ARG A 30 -3.59 6.41 -5.49
CA ARG A 30 -2.89 7.22 -6.49
C ARG A 30 -3.85 7.79 -7.53
N THR A 31 -3.66 9.05 -7.90
CA THR A 31 -4.43 9.71 -8.96
C THR A 31 -3.49 10.18 -10.07
N PRO A 32 -3.60 9.63 -11.29
CA PRO A 32 -2.75 10.06 -12.41
C PRO A 32 -3.15 11.46 -12.90
N ALA A 33 -2.16 12.26 -13.31
CA ALA A 33 -2.39 13.59 -13.87
C ALA A 33 -2.81 13.56 -15.36
N ALA A 34 -2.50 12.48 -16.06
CA ALA A 34 -2.78 12.28 -17.48
C ALA A 34 -3.16 10.80 -17.74
N PRO A 35 -3.94 10.50 -18.78
CA PRO A 35 -4.29 9.13 -19.12
C PRO A 35 -3.04 8.34 -19.55
N SER A 36 -3.08 7.03 -19.32
CA SER A 36 -2.05 6.10 -19.80
C SER A 36 -2.70 4.85 -20.35
N TYR A 37 -2.11 4.28 -21.39
CA TYR A 37 -2.76 3.30 -22.24
C TYR A 37 -1.96 2.01 -22.38
N PHE A 38 -2.65 0.92 -22.66
CA PHE A 38 -2.05 -0.34 -23.11
C PHE A 38 -2.89 -0.94 -24.24
N LEU A 39 -2.32 -1.94 -24.92
CA LEU A 39 -3.00 -2.67 -25.98
C LEU A 39 -3.46 -4.03 -25.50
N LYS A 40 -4.63 -4.46 -25.96
CA LYS A 40 -5.09 -5.84 -25.85
C LYS A 40 -5.07 -6.51 -27.22
N ALA A 41 -4.72 -7.79 -27.27
CA ALA A 41 -4.75 -8.53 -28.52
C ALA A 41 -6.18 -8.63 -29.06
N SER A 42 -6.38 -8.39 -30.36
CA SER A 42 -7.71 -8.51 -30.98
C SER A 42 -8.27 -9.94 -30.97
N SER A 43 -7.42 -10.95 -30.74
CA SER A 43 -7.84 -12.34 -30.50
C SER A 43 -8.56 -12.55 -29.17
N SER A 44 -8.39 -11.63 -28.20
CA SER A 44 -9.00 -11.76 -26.87
C SER A 44 -10.52 -11.48 -26.84
N ILE A 45 -11.13 -11.08 -27.96
CA ILE A 45 -12.55 -10.75 -28.00
C ILE A 45 -13.43 -11.97 -27.76
N ALA A 46 -14.48 -11.77 -26.97
CA ALA A 46 -15.58 -12.69 -26.77
C ALA A 46 -16.93 -11.95 -26.82
N GLY A 47 -18.02 -12.71 -26.96
CA GLY A 47 -19.38 -12.21 -26.92
C GLY A 47 -20.09 -12.52 -25.59
N SER A 48 -21.31 -12.01 -25.46
CA SER A 48 -22.19 -12.35 -24.34
C SER A 48 -22.60 -13.82 -24.38
N GLY A 49 -22.51 -14.50 -23.25
CA GLY A 49 -22.79 -15.93 -23.09
C GLY A 49 -21.57 -16.83 -23.27
N ASP A 50 -20.42 -16.29 -23.72
CA ASP A 50 -19.18 -17.05 -23.82
C ASP A 50 -18.57 -17.34 -22.43
N THR A 51 -17.74 -18.37 -22.38
CA THR A 51 -16.94 -18.69 -21.19
C THR A 51 -15.56 -18.06 -21.26
N VAL A 52 -15.00 -17.69 -20.10
CA VAL A 52 -13.58 -17.33 -19.98
C VAL A 52 -12.85 -18.35 -19.12
N GLU A 53 -11.69 -18.79 -19.60
CA GLU A 53 -10.84 -19.73 -18.89
C GLU A 53 -9.89 -19.02 -17.93
N ARG A 54 -9.91 -19.39 -16.65
CA ARG A 54 -8.84 -19.07 -15.71
C ARG A 54 -7.68 -20.07 -15.91
N PRO A 55 -6.48 -19.63 -16.33
CA PRO A 55 -5.35 -20.51 -16.60
C PRO A 55 -4.95 -21.39 -15.41
N ALA A 56 -4.52 -22.62 -15.69
CA ALA A 56 -3.93 -23.51 -14.69
C ALA A 56 -2.71 -22.86 -14.02
N GLY A 57 -2.63 -22.96 -12.69
CA GLY A 57 -1.55 -22.35 -11.89
C GLY A 57 -1.69 -20.84 -11.65
N THR A 58 -2.86 -20.26 -11.90
CA THR A 58 -3.17 -18.86 -11.57
C THR A 58 -4.30 -18.78 -10.56
N GLU A 59 -4.31 -17.74 -9.72
CA GLU A 59 -5.34 -17.53 -8.71
C GLU A 59 -6.11 -16.22 -8.87
N LEU A 60 -5.50 -15.16 -9.42
CA LEU A 60 -6.05 -13.80 -9.43
C LEU A 60 -6.61 -13.39 -10.81
N LEU A 61 -7.57 -14.14 -11.35
CA LEU A 61 -8.38 -13.66 -12.48
C LEU A 61 -9.39 -12.64 -11.96
N ALA A 62 -9.41 -11.44 -12.53
CA ALA A 62 -10.31 -10.38 -12.10
C ALA A 62 -11.10 -9.80 -13.27
N PHE A 63 -12.32 -9.36 -12.98
CA PHE A 63 -13.17 -8.60 -13.90
C PHE A 63 -12.95 -7.10 -13.73
N GLU A 64 -13.19 -6.35 -14.80
CA GLU A 64 -13.18 -4.90 -14.81
C GLU A 64 -14.32 -4.45 -15.74
N GLY A 65 -15.48 -4.09 -15.16
CA GLY A 65 -16.61 -3.58 -15.94
C GLY A 65 -16.30 -2.19 -16.49
N GLU A 66 -16.43 -2.03 -17.81
CA GLU A 66 -16.06 -0.80 -18.51
C GLU A 66 -17.09 -0.38 -19.56
N ILE A 67 -17.03 0.90 -19.90
CA ILE A 67 -17.65 1.46 -21.11
C ILE A 67 -16.65 1.31 -22.25
N ALA A 68 -17.05 0.65 -23.34
CA ALA A 68 -16.27 0.58 -24.57
C ALA A 68 -16.78 1.56 -25.63
N LEU A 69 -15.85 2.22 -26.31
CA LEU A 69 -16.12 3.07 -27.47
C LEU A 69 -15.72 2.35 -28.75
N VAL A 70 -16.62 2.29 -29.72
CA VAL A 70 -16.34 1.76 -31.07
C VAL A 70 -16.13 2.93 -32.03
N ILE A 71 -14.94 3.02 -32.62
CA ILE A 71 -14.60 4.09 -33.55
C ILE A 71 -15.32 3.89 -34.89
N GLY A 72 -16.08 4.89 -35.30
CA GLY A 72 -16.87 4.88 -36.54
C GLY A 72 -16.25 5.63 -37.71
N ARG A 73 -15.34 6.56 -37.42
CA ARG A 73 -14.60 7.35 -38.41
C ARG A 73 -13.17 7.53 -37.96
N ASP A 74 -12.24 7.41 -38.89
CA ASP A 74 -10.81 7.56 -38.59
C ASP A 74 -10.53 8.89 -37.89
N ALA A 75 -9.80 8.86 -36.79
CA ALA A 75 -9.44 10.03 -36.00
C ALA A 75 -7.90 10.13 -35.90
N HIS A 76 -7.37 11.28 -36.29
CA HIS A 76 -5.95 11.60 -36.14
C HIS A 76 -5.78 13.09 -35.90
N ARG A 77 -5.23 13.45 -34.74
CA ARG A 77 -5.06 14.82 -34.24
C ARG A 77 -6.35 15.62 -34.26
N VAL A 78 -7.45 15.00 -33.83
CA VAL A 78 -8.77 15.65 -33.76
C VAL A 78 -8.88 16.50 -32.49
N GLY A 79 -9.59 17.62 -32.57
CA GLY A 79 -9.82 18.49 -31.42
C GLY A 79 -10.83 17.90 -30.45
N LEU A 80 -10.79 18.33 -29.18
CA LEU A 80 -11.70 17.85 -28.12
C LEU A 80 -13.18 18.00 -28.51
N ALA A 81 -13.55 19.09 -29.18
CA ALA A 81 -14.93 19.38 -29.57
C ALA A 81 -15.47 18.45 -30.67
N GLU A 82 -14.59 17.84 -31.47
CA GLU A 82 -14.95 16.98 -32.60
C GLU A 82 -14.77 15.50 -32.25
N ALA A 83 -14.03 15.19 -31.19
CA ALA A 83 -13.59 13.84 -30.86
C ALA A 83 -14.75 12.84 -30.67
N TRP A 84 -15.86 13.26 -30.07
CA TRP A 84 -17.02 12.39 -29.89
C TRP A 84 -17.68 11.99 -31.23
N ASP A 85 -17.64 12.86 -32.25
CA ASP A 85 -18.24 12.57 -33.55
C ASP A 85 -17.52 11.44 -34.32
N HIS A 86 -16.38 10.98 -33.82
CA HIS A 86 -15.63 9.84 -34.35
C HIS A 86 -16.07 8.51 -33.74
N VAL A 87 -16.84 8.52 -32.65
CA VAL A 87 -17.39 7.33 -32.01
C VAL A 87 -18.69 6.94 -32.72
N ALA A 88 -18.79 5.70 -33.22
CA ALA A 88 -20.01 5.17 -33.80
C ALA A 88 -20.96 4.62 -32.72
N ALA A 89 -20.41 3.91 -31.75
CA ALA A 89 -21.20 3.23 -30.75
C ALA A 89 -20.51 3.14 -29.39
N VAL A 90 -21.34 2.96 -28.38
CA VAL A 90 -20.96 2.64 -27.01
C VAL A 90 -21.51 1.25 -26.67
N THR A 91 -20.76 0.45 -25.90
CA THR A 91 -21.25 -0.84 -25.41
C THR A 91 -20.59 -1.22 -24.09
N ALA A 92 -21.08 -2.27 -23.44
CA ALA A 92 -20.44 -2.85 -22.26
C ALA A 92 -19.20 -3.65 -22.65
N ALA A 93 -18.20 -3.64 -21.76
CA ALA A 93 -16.99 -4.42 -21.89
C ALA A 93 -16.54 -4.98 -20.54
N ASN A 94 -15.92 -6.15 -20.58
CA ASN A 94 -15.22 -6.72 -19.44
C ASN A 94 -13.70 -6.75 -19.72
N ASP A 95 -12.93 -5.88 -19.09
CA ASP A 95 -11.47 -5.89 -19.22
C ASP A 95 -10.82 -6.94 -18.30
N LEU A 96 -11.09 -8.20 -18.59
CA LEU A 96 -10.59 -9.34 -17.80
C LEU A 96 -9.06 -9.35 -17.79
N GLY A 97 -8.50 -9.69 -16.62
CA GLY A 97 -7.07 -9.90 -16.51
C GLY A 97 -6.65 -10.85 -15.41
N VAL A 98 -5.55 -11.57 -15.64
CA VAL A 98 -4.92 -12.46 -14.67
C VAL A 98 -3.73 -11.75 -14.03
N TYR A 99 -3.84 -11.45 -12.74
CA TYR A 99 -2.92 -10.51 -12.08
C TYR A 99 -1.60 -11.17 -11.68
N ASP A 100 -1.58 -12.50 -11.61
CA ASP A 100 -0.40 -13.34 -11.42
C ASP A 100 0.68 -13.08 -12.50
N LEU A 101 0.29 -12.58 -13.67
CA LEU A 101 1.18 -12.30 -14.80
C LEU A 101 1.49 -10.80 -15.00
N ARG A 102 0.98 -9.91 -14.13
CA ARG A 102 1.20 -8.45 -14.27
C ARG A 102 2.69 -8.06 -14.19
N ALA A 103 3.45 -8.71 -13.31
CA ALA A 103 4.85 -8.36 -13.07
C ALA A 103 5.73 -8.58 -14.31
N ALA A 104 5.44 -9.61 -15.10
CA ALA A 104 6.22 -9.98 -16.27
C ALA A 104 6.20 -8.91 -17.39
N ASP A 105 5.13 -8.13 -17.48
CA ASP A 105 4.88 -7.15 -18.55
C ASP A 105 4.40 -5.81 -17.98
N LYS A 106 4.99 -5.38 -16.87
CA LYS A 106 4.57 -4.17 -16.14
C LYS A 106 4.53 -2.96 -17.10
N GLY A 107 3.32 -2.46 -17.34
CA GLY A 107 3.02 -1.32 -18.21
C GLY A 107 2.48 -1.67 -19.59
N SER A 108 2.85 -2.82 -20.19
CA SER A 108 2.26 -3.26 -21.47
C SER A 108 1.06 -4.19 -21.28
N ASN A 109 1.01 -4.91 -20.16
CA ASN A 109 -0.06 -5.85 -19.77
C ASN A 109 -0.36 -6.96 -20.78
N LEU A 110 0.58 -7.27 -21.68
CA LEU A 110 0.34 -8.21 -22.78
C LEU A 110 -0.13 -9.58 -22.25
N ARG A 111 0.65 -10.24 -21.38
CA ARG A 111 0.30 -11.56 -20.85
C ARG A 111 -0.91 -11.54 -19.91
N SER A 112 -1.08 -10.49 -19.13
CA SER A 112 -2.16 -10.43 -18.13
C SER A 112 -3.52 -10.10 -18.73
N LYS A 113 -3.59 -9.39 -19.87
CA LYS A 113 -4.84 -8.83 -20.41
C LYS A 113 -5.23 -9.33 -21.80
N SER A 114 -4.43 -10.16 -22.48
CA SER A 114 -4.65 -10.50 -23.90
C SER A 114 -4.92 -11.96 -24.21
N ARG A 115 -5.26 -12.79 -23.21
CA ARG A 115 -5.65 -14.18 -23.46
C ARG A 115 -6.98 -14.25 -24.21
N ASP A 116 -7.23 -15.33 -24.93
CA ASP A 116 -8.50 -15.55 -25.62
C ASP A 116 -9.67 -15.43 -24.64
N GLY A 117 -10.71 -14.68 -25.03
CA GLY A 117 -11.87 -14.38 -24.20
C GLY A 117 -11.69 -13.29 -23.14
N PHE A 118 -10.54 -12.61 -23.04
CA PHE A 118 -10.29 -11.56 -22.03
C PHE A 118 -10.82 -10.17 -22.40
N THR A 119 -11.51 -10.03 -23.55
CA THR A 119 -12.24 -8.81 -23.92
C THR A 119 -13.67 -9.12 -24.38
N PRO A 120 -14.56 -9.62 -23.49
CA PRO A 120 -15.99 -9.65 -23.79
C PRO A 120 -16.51 -8.25 -24.11
N LEU A 121 -17.32 -8.13 -25.16
CA LEU A 121 -17.97 -6.89 -25.61
C LEU A 121 -19.45 -7.17 -25.95
N GLY A 122 -20.31 -6.15 -25.84
CA GLY A 122 -21.72 -6.25 -26.25
C GLY A 122 -22.69 -6.37 -25.06
N PRO A 123 -23.83 -7.07 -25.20
CA PRO A 123 -24.33 -7.72 -26.42
C PRO A 123 -24.78 -6.71 -27.49
N ASP A 124 -25.33 -5.56 -27.08
CA ASP A 124 -25.87 -4.56 -28.01
C ASP A 124 -25.01 -3.30 -28.08
N LEU A 125 -25.13 -2.59 -29.20
CA LEU A 125 -24.46 -1.31 -29.45
C LEU A 125 -25.45 -0.15 -29.26
N ILE A 126 -25.08 0.83 -28.44
CA ILE A 126 -25.78 2.11 -28.30
C ILE A 126 -25.22 3.08 -29.32
N ASP A 127 -26.06 3.70 -30.15
CA ASP A 127 -25.63 4.70 -31.14
C ASP A 127 -25.10 5.96 -30.44
N ALA A 128 -23.79 6.21 -30.56
CA ALA A 128 -23.10 7.29 -29.87
C ALA A 128 -23.61 8.69 -30.28
N ARG A 129 -24.23 8.82 -31.45
CA ARG A 129 -24.81 10.08 -31.94
C ARG A 129 -26.10 10.47 -31.21
N THR A 130 -26.69 9.52 -30.50
CA THR A 130 -27.99 9.70 -29.84
C THR A 130 -27.89 9.93 -28.34
N VAL A 131 -26.69 9.85 -27.76
CA VAL A 131 -26.46 9.88 -26.32
C VAL A 131 -25.42 10.94 -25.92
N ASP A 132 -25.57 11.49 -24.72
CA ASP A 132 -24.59 12.37 -24.11
C ASP A 132 -23.43 11.55 -23.47
N PRO A 133 -22.16 11.74 -23.90
CA PRO A 133 -21.01 11.03 -23.33
C PRO A 133 -20.76 11.32 -21.85
N HIS A 134 -21.41 12.33 -21.26
CA HIS A 134 -21.33 12.63 -19.83
C HIS A 134 -22.41 11.94 -19.00
N ARG A 135 -23.35 11.23 -19.63
CA ARG A 135 -24.52 10.62 -18.97
C ARG A 135 -24.62 9.12 -19.19
N LEU A 136 -23.49 8.45 -19.36
CA LEU A 136 -23.44 6.99 -19.43
C LEU A 136 -23.18 6.42 -18.04
N ARG A 137 -23.77 5.26 -17.76
CA ARG A 137 -23.59 4.50 -16.53
C ARG A 137 -23.04 3.13 -16.86
N VAL A 138 -22.12 2.62 -16.05
CA VAL A 138 -21.65 1.24 -16.08
C VAL A 138 -22.01 0.55 -14.77
N ARG A 139 -22.55 -0.65 -14.89
CA ARG A 139 -22.87 -1.52 -13.76
C ARG A 139 -22.29 -2.90 -13.99
N ALA A 140 -21.81 -3.53 -12.93
CA ALA A 140 -21.33 -4.90 -12.96
C ALA A 140 -21.92 -5.72 -11.82
N TRP A 141 -22.27 -6.96 -12.11
CA TRP A 141 -22.73 -7.95 -11.15
C TRP A 141 -21.85 -9.18 -11.18
N VAL A 142 -21.61 -9.79 -10.02
CA VAL A 142 -21.01 -11.11 -9.90
C VAL A 142 -22.02 -12.00 -9.20
N ASN A 143 -22.46 -13.07 -9.85
CA ASN A 143 -23.48 -13.99 -9.33
C ASN A 143 -24.79 -13.30 -8.90
N GLY A 144 -25.14 -12.20 -9.57
CA GLY A 144 -26.33 -11.40 -9.27
C GLY A 144 -26.11 -10.26 -8.26
N ASP A 145 -24.98 -10.22 -7.55
CA ASP A 145 -24.65 -9.15 -6.60
C ASP A 145 -24.07 -7.94 -7.33
N LEU A 146 -24.66 -6.76 -7.14
CA LEU A 146 -24.19 -5.50 -7.74
C LEU A 146 -22.89 -5.06 -7.04
N VAL A 147 -21.78 -5.11 -7.78
CA VAL A 147 -20.43 -4.85 -7.25
C VAL A 147 -19.80 -3.59 -7.82
N GLN A 148 -20.25 -3.12 -8.99
CA GLN A 148 -19.86 -1.83 -9.57
C GLN A 148 -21.11 -1.07 -10.02
N ASP A 149 -21.18 0.23 -9.70
CA ASP A 149 -22.22 1.15 -10.18
C ASP A 149 -21.63 2.57 -10.18
N ASP A 150 -21.28 3.07 -11.36
CA ASP A 150 -20.71 4.42 -11.51
C ASP A 150 -21.12 5.02 -12.86
N THR A 151 -20.95 6.33 -13.00
CA THR A 151 -21.26 7.06 -14.24
C THR A 151 -20.01 7.69 -14.82
N THR A 152 -20.10 8.14 -16.07
CA THR A 152 -19.05 8.96 -16.71
C THR A 152 -18.72 10.24 -15.94
N GLY A 153 -19.54 10.67 -14.97
CA GLY A 153 -19.20 11.74 -14.03
C GLY A 153 -18.10 11.38 -13.03
N GLY A 154 -17.84 10.08 -12.80
CA GLY A 154 -16.75 9.56 -11.98
C GLY A 154 -15.41 9.44 -12.71
N LEU A 155 -15.38 9.68 -14.03
CA LEU A 155 -14.16 9.63 -14.83
C LEU A 155 -13.22 10.79 -14.49
N LEU A 156 -11.94 10.47 -14.31
CA LEU A 156 -10.83 11.41 -14.26
C LEU A 156 -10.58 12.06 -15.62
N PHE A 157 -10.81 11.31 -16.70
CA PHE A 157 -10.59 11.74 -18.07
C PHE A 157 -11.90 11.54 -18.87
N PRO A 158 -12.57 12.63 -19.30
CA PRO A 158 -13.78 12.53 -20.11
C PRO A 158 -13.57 11.71 -21.40
N LEU A 159 -14.62 11.02 -21.85
CA LEU A 159 -14.55 10.11 -23.02
C LEU A 159 -14.02 10.80 -24.28
N ALA A 160 -14.50 12.00 -24.58
CA ALA A 160 -14.00 12.80 -25.71
C ALA A 160 -12.52 13.18 -25.57
N GLN A 161 -12.03 13.40 -24.34
CA GLN A 161 -10.62 13.65 -24.09
C GLN A 161 -9.76 12.43 -24.42
N ILE A 162 -10.20 11.22 -24.03
CA ILE A 162 -9.47 9.97 -24.34
C ILE A 162 -9.29 9.80 -25.85
N VAL A 163 -10.35 10.01 -26.64
CA VAL A 163 -10.30 9.93 -28.11
C VAL A 163 -9.36 10.99 -28.69
N ALA A 164 -9.51 12.25 -28.27
CA ALA A 164 -8.67 13.35 -28.74
C ALA A 164 -7.18 13.10 -28.41
N ASP A 165 -6.89 12.69 -27.18
CA ASP A 165 -5.54 12.40 -26.69
C ASP A 165 -4.87 11.27 -27.49
N LEU A 166 -5.52 10.10 -27.59
CA LEU A 166 -5.01 8.99 -28.39
C LEU A 166 -4.76 9.38 -29.85
N SER A 167 -5.67 10.16 -30.44
CA SER A 167 -5.57 10.58 -31.84
C SER A 167 -4.32 11.45 -32.12
N GLN A 168 -3.73 12.10 -31.09
CA GLN A 168 -2.51 12.88 -31.25
C GLN A 168 -1.29 11.99 -31.55
N HIS A 169 -1.35 10.74 -31.09
CA HIS A 169 -0.23 9.80 -31.12
C HIS A 169 -0.35 8.77 -32.24
N LEU A 170 -1.58 8.38 -32.59
CA LEU A 170 -1.86 7.36 -33.59
C LEU A 170 -3.18 7.64 -34.32
N THR A 171 -3.36 7.06 -35.50
CA THR A 171 -4.67 7.05 -36.16
C THR A 171 -5.55 5.99 -35.48
N LEU A 172 -6.64 6.42 -34.87
CA LEU A 172 -7.76 5.56 -34.55
C LEU A 172 -8.47 5.24 -35.87
N GLU A 173 -8.61 3.96 -36.19
CA GLU A 173 -9.21 3.49 -37.43
C GLU A 173 -10.65 3.04 -37.16
N THR A 174 -11.50 3.13 -38.17
CA THR A 174 -12.87 2.62 -38.10
C THR A 174 -12.88 1.14 -37.68
N GLY A 175 -13.65 0.83 -36.62
CA GLY A 175 -13.75 -0.50 -36.01
C GLY A 175 -12.82 -0.71 -34.80
N ASP A 176 -11.92 0.21 -34.48
CA ASP A 176 -11.13 0.14 -33.25
C ASP A 176 -11.99 0.28 -32.00
N VAL A 177 -11.54 -0.32 -30.91
CA VAL A 177 -12.21 -0.28 -29.62
C VAL A 177 -11.33 0.40 -28.58
N ILE A 178 -11.93 1.29 -27.79
CA ILE A 178 -11.31 1.91 -26.62
C ILE A 178 -12.05 1.48 -25.37
N LEU A 179 -11.35 0.83 -24.44
CA LEU A 179 -11.83 0.51 -23.09
C LEU A 179 -11.43 1.67 -22.17
N THR A 180 -12.42 2.28 -21.51
CA THR A 180 -12.30 3.63 -20.93
C THR A 180 -11.90 3.64 -19.46
N GLY A 181 -11.63 2.48 -18.88
CA GLY A 181 -11.31 2.25 -17.47
C GLY A 181 -12.51 1.77 -16.65
N THR A 182 -12.22 1.24 -15.46
CA THR A 182 -13.20 0.65 -14.55
C THR A 182 -13.34 1.44 -13.23
N PRO A 183 -14.54 1.54 -12.64
CA PRO A 183 -14.73 2.12 -11.30
C PRO A 183 -14.24 1.17 -10.19
N ALA A 184 -14.33 1.62 -8.93
CA ALA A 184 -14.11 0.73 -7.79
C ALA A 184 -15.10 -0.46 -7.80
N GLY A 185 -14.74 -1.55 -7.11
CA GLY A 185 -15.57 -2.76 -7.00
C GLY A 185 -15.15 -3.93 -7.89
N SER A 186 -14.19 -3.74 -8.80
CA SER A 186 -13.50 -4.84 -9.47
C SER A 186 -12.73 -5.69 -8.46
N SER A 187 -12.92 -7.01 -8.54
CA SER A 187 -12.33 -8.03 -7.67
C SER A 187 -12.03 -9.33 -8.43
N VAL A 188 -11.47 -10.32 -7.72
CA VAL A 188 -11.18 -11.67 -8.23
C VAL A 188 -12.48 -12.44 -8.48
N ILE A 189 -12.51 -13.21 -9.56
CA ILE A 189 -13.56 -14.15 -9.95
C ILE A 189 -12.96 -15.55 -10.13
N VAL A 190 -13.71 -16.57 -9.74
CA VAL A 190 -13.27 -17.97 -9.73
C VAL A 190 -14.12 -18.83 -10.66
N PRO A 191 -13.63 -20.00 -11.11
CA PRO A 191 -14.42 -20.93 -11.90
C PRO A 191 -15.78 -21.23 -11.26
N GLY A 192 -16.84 -21.07 -12.05
CA GLY A 192 -18.24 -21.14 -11.60
C GLY A 192 -18.92 -19.78 -11.48
N ASP A 193 -18.17 -18.69 -11.34
CA ASP A 193 -18.75 -17.35 -11.27
C ASP A 193 -19.33 -16.89 -12.61
N VAL A 194 -20.41 -16.13 -12.54
CA VAL A 194 -21.02 -15.43 -13.67
C VAL A 194 -20.88 -13.93 -13.46
N VAL A 195 -20.23 -13.25 -14.41
CA VAL A 195 -20.08 -11.80 -14.43
C VAL A 195 -21.04 -11.21 -15.45
N GLU A 196 -21.80 -10.21 -15.05
CA GLU A 196 -22.69 -9.46 -15.94
C GLU A 196 -22.28 -8.00 -15.93
N ILE A 197 -22.12 -7.37 -17.10
CA ILE A 197 -21.83 -5.93 -17.20
C ILE A 197 -22.88 -5.28 -18.10
N GLU A 198 -23.38 -4.12 -17.70
CA GLU A 198 -24.35 -3.35 -18.46
C GLU A 198 -23.90 -1.89 -18.56
N VAL A 199 -24.04 -1.32 -19.74
CA VAL A 199 -23.91 0.13 -19.96
C VAL A 199 -25.26 0.68 -20.40
N ASP A 200 -25.70 1.74 -19.75
CA ASP A 200 -26.95 2.45 -20.10
C ASP A 200 -26.75 3.96 -20.18
N ALA A 201 -27.52 4.60 -21.06
CA ALA A 201 -27.52 6.03 -21.27
C ALA A 201 -28.67 6.67 -20.49
N LEU A 202 -28.35 7.47 -19.48
CA LEU A 202 -29.31 8.02 -18.51
C LEU A 202 -30.21 9.12 -19.09
N ASP A 203 -29.85 9.66 -20.26
CA ASP A 203 -30.58 10.69 -20.98
C ASP A 203 -31.64 10.12 -21.95
N THR A 204 -31.37 8.95 -22.53
CA THR A 204 -32.25 8.31 -23.53
C THR A 204 -32.91 7.01 -23.06
N GLY A 205 -32.33 6.34 -22.06
CA GLY A 205 -32.73 5.01 -21.62
C GLY A 205 -32.22 3.88 -22.52
N ALA A 206 -31.35 4.17 -23.50
CA ALA A 206 -30.70 3.14 -24.30
C ALA A 206 -29.79 2.27 -23.42
N THR A 207 -29.74 0.97 -23.68
CA THR A 207 -28.92 0.00 -22.94
C THR A 207 -28.16 -0.91 -23.90
N SER A 208 -26.96 -1.33 -23.50
CA SER A 208 -26.20 -2.39 -24.17
C SER A 208 -26.78 -3.79 -23.93
N GLY A 209 -27.76 -3.92 -23.03
CA GLY A 209 -28.10 -5.21 -22.42
C GLY A 209 -26.98 -5.71 -21.50
N ARG A 210 -27.19 -6.89 -20.90
CA ARG A 210 -26.20 -7.52 -20.03
C ARG A 210 -25.21 -8.37 -20.82
N LEU A 211 -23.94 -7.97 -20.76
CA LEU A 211 -22.80 -8.76 -21.20
C LEU A 211 -22.51 -9.83 -20.15
N VAL A 212 -22.85 -11.08 -20.47
CA VAL A 212 -22.71 -12.20 -19.54
C VAL A 212 -21.43 -12.97 -19.88
N THR A 213 -20.61 -13.27 -18.88
CA THR A 213 -19.41 -14.10 -19.01
C THR A 213 -19.38 -15.13 -17.88
N THR A 214 -19.20 -16.41 -18.22
CA THR A 214 -19.06 -17.48 -17.22
C THR A 214 -17.60 -17.90 -17.07
N VAL A 215 -17.09 -17.94 -15.85
CA VAL A 215 -15.70 -18.36 -15.60
C VAL A 215 -15.62 -19.88 -15.53
N VAL A 216 -14.67 -20.46 -16.25
CA VAL A 216 -14.37 -21.89 -16.22
C VAL A 216 -12.90 -22.11 -15.85
N ALA A 217 -12.58 -23.28 -15.32
CA ALA A 217 -11.20 -23.67 -15.08
C ALA A 217 -10.56 -24.15 -16.38
N ASP A 218 -9.35 -23.70 -16.66
CA ASP A 218 -8.52 -24.29 -17.72
C ASP A 218 -7.99 -25.65 -17.25
N GLU A 219 -8.40 -26.73 -17.92
CA GLU A 219 -7.92 -28.10 -17.68
C GLU A 219 -6.63 -28.42 -18.47
N GLY A 220 -6.06 -27.44 -19.17
CA GLY A 220 -4.85 -27.56 -19.97
C GLY A 220 -3.57 -27.73 -19.14
N ALA A 221 -2.45 -27.86 -19.85
CA ALA A 221 -1.15 -27.97 -19.23
C ALA A 221 -0.75 -26.66 -18.53
N ALA A 222 -0.11 -26.78 -17.36
CA ALA A 222 0.49 -25.64 -16.67
C ALA A 222 1.55 -24.96 -17.55
N PHE A 223 1.83 -23.69 -17.23
CA PHE A 223 2.89 -22.92 -17.90
C PHE A 223 4.23 -23.67 -17.84
N ASP A 224 4.89 -23.78 -19.00
CA ASP A 224 6.19 -24.44 -19.11
C ASP A 224 7.31 -23.53 -18.56
N PRO A 225 7.97 -23.90 -17.45
CA PRO A 225 9.07 -23.12 -16.88
C PRO A 225 10.27 -22.98 -17.81
N ALA A 226 10.41 -23.83 -18.84
CA ALA A 226 11.49 -23.74 -19.81
C ALA A 226 11.26 -22.66 -20.88
N LEU A 227 10.03 -22.14 -21.02
CA LEU A 227 9.67 -21.20 -22.09
C LEU A 227 9.64 -19.73 -21.67
N GLY A 228 9.31 -19.42 -20.41
CA GLY A 228 9.25 -18.02 -19.99
C GLY A 228 8.72 -17.79 -18.57
N SER A 229 8.31 -16.55 -18.31
CA SER A 229 7.81 -16.12 -17.00
C SER A 229 6.58 -16.93 -16.58
N LEU A 230 6.60 -17.38 -15.33
CA LEU A 230 5.50 -18.09 -14.70
C LEU A 230 4.57 -17.12 -13.96
N PRO A 231 3.32 -17.54 -13.66
CA PRO A 231 2.47 -16.88 -12.68
C PRO A 231 3.20 -16.71 -11.33
N THR A 232 3.15 -15.51 -10.77
CA THR A 232 3.70 -15.20 -9.44
C THR A 232 2.77 -14.28 -8.68
N VAL A 233 2.57 -14.56 -7.40
CA VAL A 233 1.65 -13.83 -6.54
C VAL A 233 2.18 -13.75 -5.12
N ASP A 234 2.09 -12.56 -4.53
CA ASP A 234 2.35 -12.30 -3.11
C ASP A 234 1.09 -11.80 -2.39
N ASP A 235 1.16 -11.65 -1.07
CA ASP A 235 0.03 -11.22 -0.24
C ASP A 235 -0.44 -9.80 -0.56
N ILE A 236 0.46 -8.92 -0.99
CA ILE A 236 0.13 -7.55 -1.40
C ILE A 236 -0.75 -7.61 -2.66
N GLN A 237 -0.35 -8.41 -3.65
CA GLN A 237 -1.12 -8.59 -4.87
C GLN A 237 -2.50 -9.22 -4.59
N ARG A 238 -2.58 -10.19 -3.67
CA ARG A 238 -3.86 -10.79 -3.24
C ARG A 238 -4.78 -9.74 -2.62
N GLU A 239 -4.29 -9.00 -1.63
CA GLU A 239 -5.04 -7.95 -0.96
C GLU A 239 -5.53 -6.88 -1.93
N GLU A 240 -4.66 -6.41 -2.84
CA GLU A 240 -5.05 -5.45 -3.88
C GLU A 240 -6.07 -6.01 -4.88
N ALA A 241 -6.01 -7.31 -5.19
CA ALA A 241 -6.89 -7.95 -6.16
C ALA A 241 -8.28 -8.20 -5.58
N TRP A 242 -8.36 -8.64 -4.32
CA TRP A 242 -9.60 -8.86 -3.59
C TRP A 242 -10.19 -7.57 -2.99
N GLY A 243 -9.40 -6.49 -2.97
CA GLY A 243 -9.79 -5.19 -2.44
C GLY A 243 -9.63 -5.04 -0.93
N SER A 244 -9.37 -6.13 -0.20
CA SER A 244 -8.98 -6.14 1.21
C SER A 244 -8.30 -7.45 1.58
N ARG A 245 -7.56 -7.44 2.70
CA ARG A 245 -6.88 -8.60 3.25
C ARG A 245 -7.86 -9.69 3.71
N GLU A 246 -8.95 -9.28 4.36
CA GLU A 246 -10.04 -10.16 4.78
C GLU A 246 -10.66 -10.87 3.58
N ALA A 247 -11.02 -10.13 2.53
CA ALA A 247 -11.59 -10.70 1.31
C ALA A 247 -10.61 -11.64 0.58
N ALA A 248 -9.30 -11.40 0.72
CA ALA A 248 -8.26 -12.28 0.19
C ALA A 248 -8.08 -13.59 0.98
N GLY A 249 -8.80 -13.77 2.10
CA GLY A 249 -8.60 -14.91 3.00
C GLY A 249 -7.22 -14.92 3.66
N LEU A 250 -6.54 -13.77 3.66
CA LEU A 250 -5.25 -13.60 4.31
C LEU A 250 -5.48 -13.37 5.80
N PRO A 251 -4.62 -13.93 6.68
CA PRO A 251 -4.72 -13.66 8.11
C PRO A 251 -4.54 -12.15 8.32
N ASP A 252 -5.35 -11.56 9.19
CA ASP A 252 -5.14 -10.17 9.62
C ASP A 252 -3.65 -9.98 9.95
N GLU A 253 -3.02 -8.99 9.31
CA GLU A 253 -1.73 -8.53 9.83
C GLU A 253 -1.99 -8.13 11.28
N PRO A 254 -1.20 -8.60 12.26
CA PRO A 254 -1.33 -8.10 13.60
C PRO A 254 -1.17 -6.58 13.47
N ALA A 255 -2.22 -5.83 13.82
CA ALA A 255 -2.09 -4.38 13.94
C ALA A 255 -0.90 -4.16 14.88
N SER A 256 0.23 -3.69 14.34
CA SER A 256 1.55 -3.53 14.99
C SER A 256 2.55 -4.70 15.02
N GLY A 257 2.30 -5.91 14.51
CA GLY A 257 3.26 -7.04 14.64
C GLY A 257 3.68 -7.39 16.08
N LEU A 258 3.16 -6.66 17.08
CA LEU A 258 3.53 -6.69 18.48
C LEU A 258 2.32 -7.17 19.26
N THR A 259 2.29 -8.48 19.54
CA THR A 259 1.24 -9.11 20.35
C THR A 259 1.32 -8.63 21.80
N ASP A 260 0.22 -8.78 22.55
CA ASP A 260 0.20 -8.44 23.98
C ASP A 260 1.25 -9.23 24.79
N ASP A 261 1.53 -10.49 24.43
CA ASP A 261 2.58 -11.29 25.05
C ASP A 261 3.97 -10.70 24.80
N LEU A 262 4.29 -10.36 23.54
CA LEU A 262 5.56 -9.73 23.20
C LEU A 262 5.70 -8.37 23.87
N ARG A 263 4.63 -7.58 23.91
CA ARG A 263 4.59 -6.29 24.62
C ARG A 263 4.92 -6.48 26.10
N ALA A 264 4.27 -7.42 26.79
CA ALA A 264 4.51 -7.69 28.21
C ALA A 264 5.96 -8.15 28.49
N LYS A 265 6.56 -8.92 27.57
CA LYS A 265 7.98 -9.30 27.66
C LYS A 265 8.91 -8.09 27.48
N LEU A 266 8.65 -7.26 26.47
CA LEU A 266 9.44 -6.05 26.18
C LEU A 266 9.33 -4.99 27.28
N GLU A 267 8.20 -4.93 27.98
CA GLU A 267 8.02 -4.04 29.13
C GLU A 267 8.95 -4.40 30.31
N ARG A 268 9.36 -5.66 30.41
CA ARG A 268 10.22 -6.17 31.50
C ARG A 268 11.70 -6.15 31.18
N VAL A 269 12.06 -6.33 29.91
CA VAL A 269 13.47 -6.49 29.50
C VAL A 269 14.19 -5.14 29.43
N PRO A 270 15.43 -5.00 29.93
CA PRO A 270 16.22 -3.78 29.75
C PRO A 270 16.60 -3.54 28.28
N VAL A 271 16.65 -2.27 27.85
CA VAL A 271 17.11 -1.90 26.49
C VAL A 271 18.55 -2.36 26.25
N ALA A 272 19.41 -2.32 27.26
CA ALA A 272 20.79 -2.82 27.17
C ALA A 272 20.86 -4.32 26.79
N ALA A 273 19.98 -5.15 27.34
CA ALA A 273 19.91 -6.58 27.02
C ALA A 273 19.43 -6.80 25.57
N LEU A 274 18.43 -6.04 25.11
CA LEU A 274 17.99 -6.05 23.70
C LEU A 274 19.13 -5.66 22.76
N SER A 275 19.87 -4.60 23.09
CA SER A 275 21.04 -4.13 22.31
C SER A 275 22.09 -5.23 22.19
N GLN A 276 22.44 -5.90 23.28
CA GLN A 276 23.40 -7.00 23.26
C GLN A 276 22.94 -8.15 22.35
N GLN A 277 21.65 -8.50 22.37
CA GLN A 277 21.09 -9.58 21.56
C GLN A 277 21.00 -9.24 20.07
N LEU A 278 20.68 -7.98 19.74
CA LEU A 278 20.69 -7.48 18.36
C LEU A 278 22.10 -7.45 17.79
N ARG A 279 23.08 -7.01 18.59
CA ARG A 279 24.50 -7.06 18.23
C ARG A 279 25.00 -8.47 17.95
N LYS A 280 24.60 -9.47 18.76
CA LYS A 280 24.90 -10.90 18.50
C LYS A 280 24.36 -11.39 17.13
N ARG A 281 23.37 -10.69 16.57
CA ARG A 281 22.73 -10.96 15.26
C ARG A 281 23.24 -10.04 14.15
N GLY A 282 24.30 -9.26 14.39
CA GLY A 282 24.91 -8.36 13.41
C GLY A 282 24.20 -7.02 13.23
N LEU A 283 23.34 -6.63 14.19
CA LEU A 283 22.65 -5.34 14.21
C LEU A 283 23.25 -4.44 15.29
N ASP A 284 24.28 -3.67 14.92
CA ASP A 284 24.98 -2.75 15.83
C ASP A 284 24.37 -1.32 15.83
N ASP A 285 23.90 -0.83 14.67
CA ASP A 285 23.45 0.56 14.47
C ASP A 285 21.91 0.70 14.55
N VAL A 286 21.32 0.20 15.63
CA VAL A 286 19.86 0.17 15.85
C VAL A 286 19.37 0.98 17.06
N THR A 287 20.26 1.77 17.68
CA THR A 287 19.89 2.71 18.74
C THR A 287 19.59 4.10 18.18
N ILE A 288 18.56 4.75 18.72
CA ILE A 288 18.29 6.16 18.40
C ILE A 288 19.17 7.00 19.34
N ASP A 289 20.27 7.51 18.80
CA ASP A 289 21.25 8.24 19.59
C ASP A 289 20.84 9.70 19.83
N GLY A 290 21.45 10.31 20.84
CA GLY A 290 21.29 11.73 21.15
C GLY A 290 19.97 12.10 21.84
N VAL A 291 19.06 11.15 22.05
CA VAL A 291 17.79 11.38 22.77
C VAL A 291 17.90 11.03 24.26
N ARG A 292 17.08 11.68 25.09
CA ARG A 292 16.96 11.42 26.53
C ARG A 292 15.50 11.37 26.96
N PRO A 293 15.13 10.50 27.92
CA PRO A 293 13.76 10.42 28.42
C PRO A 293 13.40 11.67 29.22
N MET A 294 12.21 12.20 28.97
CA MET A 294 11.55 13.18 29.85
C MET A 294 10.99 12.51 31.11
N HIS A 295 10.76 11.19 31.05
CA HIS A 295 10.27 10.35 32.13
C HIS A 295 11.19 9.14 32.34
N PRO A 296 12.31 9.27 33.08
CA PRO A 296 13.30 8.18 33.20
C PRO A 296 12.77 6.90 33.85
N ALA A 297 11.69 6.98 34.62
CA ALA A 297 11.05 5.82 35.25
C ALA A 297 10.05 5.11 34.33
N SER A 298 9.73 5.67 33.15
CA SER A 298 8.74 5.11 32.24
C SER A 298 9.40 4.23 31.18
N LYS A 299 8.81 3.06 30.96
CA LYS A 299 9.11 2.22 29.81
C LYS A 299 8.32 2.71 28.59
N LEU A 300 8.95 2.70 27.43
CA LEU A 300 8.31 2.92 26.13
C LEU A 300 8.32 1.60 25.36
N VAL A 301 7.17 1.14 24.90
CA VAL A 301 7.04 -0.03 24.02
C VAL A 301 5.91 0.21 23.03
N GLY A 302 6.18 0.11 21.73
CA GLY A 302 5.17 0.21 20.70
C GLY A 302 5.75 0.18 19.29
N THR A 303 4.92 0.28 18.26
CA THR A 303 5.39 0.32 16.87
C THR A 303 5.58 1.71 16.32
N ALA A 304 6.58 1.88 15.46
CA ALA A 304 6.91 3.16 14.88
C ALA A 304 5.83 3.66 13.90
N ALA A 305 5.35 4.88 14.15
CA ALA A 305 4.72 5.76 13.16
C ALA A 305 5.73 6.87 12.83
N THR A 306 6.26 6.89 11.62
CA THR A 306 7.42 7.73 11.27
C THR A 306 7.02 9.09 10.71
N LEU A 307 7.81 10.11 11.04
CA LEU A 307 7.66 11.48 10.55
C LEU A 307 9.03 12.07 10.21
N ARG A 308 9.15 12.63 9.00
CA ARG A 308 10.39 13.24 8.52
C ARG A 308 10.28 14.74 8.38
N PHE A 309 11.24 15.46 8.95
CA PHE A 309 11.43 16.89 8.75
C PHE A 309 12.64 17.16 7.85
N VAL A 310 12.52 18.14 6.97
CA VAL A 310 13.62 18.62 6.10
C VAL A 310 14.07 20.03 6.52
N PRO A 311 15.24 20.51 6.07
CA PRO A 311 15.70 21.86 6.39
C PRO A 311 14.69 22.92 6.00
N PHE A 312 14.56 23.93 6.87
CA PHE A 312 13.75 25.09 6.58
C PHE A 312 14.17 25.74 5.26
N ARG A 313 13.19 25.92 4.37
CA ARG A 313 13.29 26.75 3.18
C ARG A 313 11.98 27.54 3.04
N PRO A 314 11.99 28.87 2.93
CA PRO A 314 10.78 29.69 2.99
C PRO A 314 9.66 29.26 2.02
N ASP A 315 10.01 28.92 0.77
CA ASP A 315 9.04 28.49 -0.25
C ASP A 315 8.45 27.10 0.01
N LEU A 316 9.20 26.21 0.67
CA LEU A 316 8.71 24.89 1.08
C LEU A 316 7.84 25.01 2.32
N PHE A 317 8.24 25.83 3.28
CA PHE A 317 7.45 26.07 4.48
C PHE A 317 6.10 26.73 4.14
N ALA A 318 6.06 27.64 3.17
CA ALA A 318 4.81 28.23 2.69
C ALA A 318 3.82 27.17 2.14
N ARG A 319 4.33 26.10 1.52
CA ARG A 319 3.53 25.04 0.90
C ARG A 319 3.18 23.89 1.86
N HIS A 320 4.09 23.54 2.76
CA HIS A 320 4.02 22.33 3.58
C HIS A 320 4.00 22.59 5.08
N GLY A 321 4.33 23.80 5.53
CA GLY A 321 4.48 24.13 6.96
C GLY A 321 3.18 24.56 7.66
N GLY A 322 2.22 25.13 6.92
CA GLY A 322 0.93 25.60 7.46
C GLY A 322 -0.17 24.54 7.50
N GLY A 323 -1.36 24.92 7.96
CA GLY A 323 -2.57 24.08 7.86
C GLY A 323 -2.46 22.73 8.57
N PHE A 324 -3.07 21.70 8.00
CA PHE A 324 -3.02 20.31 8.45
C PHE A 324 -1.86 19.55 7.75
N ASN A 325 -0.64 20.00 8.05
CA ASN A 325 0.60 19.48 7.49
C ASN A 325 0.92 18.04 7.95
N ALA A 326 1.99 17.45 7.40
CA ALA A 326 2.45 16.09 7.72
C ALA A 326 2.63 15.84 9.22
N GLN A 327 3.14 16.80 9.99
CA GLN A 327 3.26 16.67 11.44
C GLN A 327 1.88 16.46 12.07
N LYS A 328 0.92 17.35 11.80
CA LYS A 328 -0.42 17.23 12.37
C LYS A 328 -1.13 15.96 11.90
N GLN A 329 -0.94 15.56 10.65
CA GLN A 329 -1.48 14.31 10.11
C GLN A 329 -1.00 13.09 10.92
N VAL A 330 0.30 12.97 11.20
CA VAL A 330 0.83 11.84 12.00
C VAL A 330 0.25 11.85 13.41
N PHE A 331 0.25 12.99 14.09
CA PHE A 331 -0.31 13.10 15.44
C PHE A 331 -1.82 12.86 15.49
N ASP A 332 -2.54 13.16 14.42
CA ASP A 332 -3.98 12.98 14.34
C ASP A 332 -4.40 11.58 13.88
N ALA A 333 -3.51 10.86 13.18
CA ALA A 333 -3.74 9.51 12.67
C ALA A 333 -3.18 8.40 13.58
N VAL A 334 -2.24 8.71 14.48
CA VAL A 334 -1.56 7.72 15.35
C VAL A 334 -2.56 6.77 16.03
N SER A 335 -2.29 5.48 15.99
CA SER A 335 -3.13 4.45 16.58
C SER A 335 -2.73 4.16 18.03
N PRO A 336 -3.64 3.62 18.85
CA PRO A 336 -3.30 3.15 20.18
C PRO A 336 -2.09 2.19 20.16
N GLY A 337 -1.12 2.41 21.04
CA GLY A 337 0.07 1.57 21.15
C GLY A 337 1.20 1.88 20.16
N GLU A 338 1.04 2.85 19.25
CA GLU A 338 2.11 3.32 18.36
C GLU A 338 3.01 4.37 19.03
N VAL A 339 4.25 4.44 18.57
CA VAL A 339 5.26 5.42 18.95
C VAL A 339 5.52 6.32 17.76
N ILE A 340 5.30 7.63 17.92
CA ILE A 340 5.64 8.59 16.86
C ILE A 340 7.15 8.81 16.87
N VAL A 341 7.85 8.46 15.80
CA VAL A 341 9.31 8.62 15.66
C VAL A 341 9.61 9.72 14.64
N ILE A 342 10.33 10.76 15.07
CA ILE A 342 10.51 12.00 14.30
C ILE A 342 12.00 12.22 13.97
N GLU A 343 12.34 12.10 12.69
CA GLU A 343 13.63 12.57 12.14
C GLU A 343 13.59 14.08 11.99
N ALA A 344 14.31 14.76 12.87
CA ALA A 344 14.63 16.18 12.85
C ALA A 344 16.07 16.45 12.39
N ARG A 345 16.84 15.39 12.06
CA ARG A 345 18.24 15.42 11.59
C ARG A 345 19.22 15.87 12.67
N GLY A 346 18.92 15.59 13.93
CA GLY A 346 19.71 16.07 15.08
C GLY A 346 19.63 17.59 15.34
N GLU A 347 18.76 18.33 14.64
CA GLU A 347 18.65 19.78 14.78
C GLU A 347 17.75 20.16 15.97
N THR A 348 18.37 20.74 17.00
CA THR A 348 17.71 21.10 18.27
C THR A 348 17.31 22.57 18.36
N GLY A 349 17.61 23.41 17.36
CA GLY A 349 17.33 24.84 17.33
C GLY A 349 15.86 25.23 17.12
N SER A 350 14.92 24.27 17.15
CA SER A 350 13.48 24.48 17.22
C SER A 350 12.73 23.21 17.67
N GLY A 351 11.49 23.39 18.15
CA GLY A 351 10.62 22.30 18.58
C GLY A 351 10.02 21.51 17.41
N THR A 352 10.15 20.19 17.43
CA THR A 352 9.43 19.22 16.58
C THR A 352 8.17 18.66 17.26
N LEU A 353 8.02 18.93 18.56
CA LEU A 353 6.88 18.60 19.40
C LEU A 353 6.56 19.81 20.31
N GLY A 354 5.30 19.91 20.73
CA GLY A 354 4.84 20.82 21.77
C GLY A 354 3.67 20.20 22.54
N ASP A 355 3.21 20.88 23.59
CA ASP A 355 2.16 20.45 24.50
C ASP A 355 0.86 19.98 23.82
N ILE A 356 0.34 20.75 22.86
CA ILE A 356 -0.92 20.42 22.16
C ILE A 356 -0.80 19.12 21.37
N LEU A 357 0.33 18.90 20.69
CA LEU A 357 0.55 17.68 19.91
C LEU A 357 0.81 16.49 20.83
N ALA A 358 1.58 16.66 21.90
CA ALA A 358 1.77 15.62 22.91
C ALA A 358 0.43 15.21 23.56
N LEU A 359 -0.44 16.18 23.86
CA LEU A 359 -1.76 15.92 24.41
C LEU A 359 -2.63 15.15 23.42
N ARG A 360 -2.58 15.51 22.12
CA ARG A 360 -3.29 14.78 21.07
C ARG A 360 -2.82 13.33 20.97
N ALA A 361 -1.50 13.10 20.93
CA ALA A 361 -0.93 11.77 20.90
C ALA A 361 -1.38 10.93 22.10
N ARG A 362 -1.29 11.48 23.33
CA ARG A 362 -1.79 10.80 24.54
C ARG A 362 -3.27 10.48 24.45
N THR A 363 -4.09 11.44 24.01
CA THR A 363 -5.55 11.26 23.90
C THR A 363 -5.93 10.15 22.92
N ARG A 364 -5.10 9.94 21.88
CA ARG A 364 -5.27 8.85 20.91
C ARG A 364 -4.70 7.50 21.36
N GLY A 365 -4.07 7.45 22.54
CA GLY A 365 -3.50 6.23 23.08
C GLY A 365 -2.11 5.88 22.53
N ALA A 366 -1.38 6.84 21.96
CA ALA A 366 0.01 6.60 21.56
C ALA A 366 0.84 6.10 22.75
N ALA A 367 1.73 5.14 22.51
CA ALA A 367 2.66 4.62 23.50
C ALA A 367 3.77 5.65 23.86
N GLY A 368 4.12 6.54 22.93
CA GLY A 368 5.07 7.61 23.19
C GLY A 368 5.48 8.41 21.95
N VAL A 369 6.45 9.31 22.13
CA VAL A 369 7.08 10.08 21.05
C VAL A 369 8.61 10.02 21.19
N VAL A 370 9.31 9.78 20.10
CA VAL A 370 10.76 9.85 20.01
C VAL A 370 11.14 10.87 18.94
N THR A 371 12.00 11.82 19.26
CA THR A 371 12.53 12.78 18.28
C THR A 371 14.00 13.06 18.53
N ASP A 372 14.81 13.01 17.47
CA ASP A 372 16.21 13.46 17.55
C ASP A 372 16.35 15.00 17.49
N GLY A 373 15.24 15.73 17.61
CA GLY A 373 15.18 17.19 17.61
C GLY A 373 14.81 17.81 18.96
N GLY A 374 14.52 19.11 18.94
CA GLY A 374 14.10 19.85 20.13
C GLY A 374 12.62 19.68 20.46
N VAL A 375 12.23 19.89 21.71
CA VAL A 375 10.84 19.91 22.19
C VAL A 375 10.50 21.30 22.74
N ARG A 376 9.36 21.85 22.31
CA ARG A 376 8.79 23.10 22.84
C ARG A 376 7.89 22.80 24.03
N ASP A 377 7.70 23.81 24.88
CA ASP A 377 6.84 23.73 26.08
C ASP A 377 7.23 22.54 26.96
N TYR A 378 8.55 22.32 27.10
CA TYR A 378 9.14 21.09 27.65
C TYR A 378 8.54 20.68 29.01
N ALA A 379 8.35 21.62 29.93
CA ALA A 379 7.73 21.33 31.22
C ALA A 379 6.27 20.85 31.07
N ALA A 380 5.48 21.52 30.23
CA ALA A 380 4.10 21.13 29.97
C ALA A 380 4.00 19.78 29.25
N VAL A 381 4.93 19.49 28.31
CA VAL A 381 5.02 18.18 27.66
C VAL A 381 5.32 17.08 28.68
N ALA A 382 6.21 17.32 29.65
CA ALA A 382 6.47 16.37 30.73
C ALA A 382 5.22 16.14 31.60
N GLU A 383 4.49 17.19 31.96
CA GLU A 383 3.28 17.06 32.80
C GLU A 383 2.16 16.24 32.15
N ILE A 384 2.15 16.08 30.82
CA ILE A 384 1.20 15.23 30.10
C ILE A 384 1.38 13.75 30.46
N GLY A 385 2.57 13.31 30.87
CA GLY A 385 2.82 11.92 31.29
C GLY A 385 2.83 10.90 30.15
N LEU A 386 2.97 11.36 28.90
CA LEU A 386 3.28 10.51 27.75
C LEU A 386 4.80 10.28 27.73
N PRO A 387 5.31 9.05 27.57
CA PRO A 387 6.74 8.83 27.39
C PRO A 387 7.28 9.59 26.17
N VAL A 388 8.21 10.52 26.40
CA VAL A 388 8.86 11.31 25.35
C VAL A 388 10.37 11.21 25.48
N TYR A 389 11.03 10.94 24.35
CA TYR A 389 12.48 10.95 24.21
C TYR A 389 12.89 12.04 23.22
N ALA A 390 13.76 12.95 23.65
CA ALA A 390 14.13 14.12 22.86
C ALA A 390 15.60 14.48 23.00
N ALA A 391 16.16 15.18 22.01
CA ALA A 391 17.53 15.69 22.06
C ALA A 391 17.68 16.96 22.91
N GLY A 392 16.59 17.63 23.27
CA GLY A 392 16.61 18.74 24.22
C GLY A 392 15.38 19.64 24.18
N ALA A 393 15.36 20.66 25.04
CA ALA A 393 14.32 21.67 25.07
C ALA A 393 14.65 22.86 24.16
N HIS A 394 13.66 23.43 23.47
CA HIS A 394 13.84 24.66 22.71
C HIS A 394 12.53 25.48 22.60
N PRO A 395 12.55 26.82 22.80
CA PRO A 395 11.31 27.62 22.83
C PRO A 395 10.73 27.96 21.45
N ALA A 396 11.52 27.91 20.39
CA ALA A 396 11.06 28.28 19.05
C ALA A 396 10.19 27.19 18.39
N VAL A 397 9.19 27.63 17.63
CA VAL A 397 8.34 26.75 16.80
C VAL A 397 9.10 26.17 15.60
N LEU A 398 8.56 25.07 15.05
CA LEU A 398 9.20 24.29 14.00
C LEU A 398 9.63 25.11 12.77
N GLY A 399 8.85 26.13 12.37
CA GLY A 399 9.10 26.98 11.20
C GLY A 399 10.35 27.84 11.27
N ARG A 400 11.16 27.72 12.32
CA ARG A 400 12.51 28.30 12.40
C ARG A 400 13.56 27.45 11.70
N LYS A 401 13.49 26.11 11.80
CA LYS A 401 14.51 25.18 11.25
C LYS A 401 13.96 24.00 10.46
N HIS A 402 12.64 23.79 10.48
CA HIS A 402 12.01 22.60 9.91
C HIS A 402 10.90 22.92 8.91
N VAL A 403 10.76 22.03 7.93
CA VAL A 403 9.53 21.82 7.18
C VAL A 403 9.08 20.38 7.40
N PRO A 404 7.83 20.13 7.86
CA PRO A 404 7.27 18.77 7.89
C PRO A 404 7.14 18.25 6.46
N TRP A 405 7.73 17.10 6.16
CA TRP A 405 7.89 16.65 4.78
C TRP A 405 7.07 15.40 4.46
N GLU A 406 7.23 14.34 5.23
CA GLU A 406 6.72 13.02 4.91
C GLU A 406 6.28 12.27 6.16
N ALA A 407 5.16 11.56 6.06
CA ALA A 407 4.58 10.72 7.10
C ALA A 407 4.55 9.27 6.59
N GLY A 408 4.93 8.30 7.43
CA GLY A 408 4.88 6.88 7.09
C GLY A 408 5.96 6.41 6.11
N GLY A 409 7.03 7.18 5.90
CA GLY A 409 8.21 6.77 5.12
C GLY A 409 9.34 6.22 6.00
N THR A 410 10.36 5.61 5.40
CA THR A 410 11.60 5.25 6.10
C THR A 410 12.38 6.50 6.49
N ILE A 411 12.81 6.58 7.75
CA ILE A 411 13.53 7.74 8.31
C ILE A 411 14.87 7.35 8.94
N ALA A 412 15.74 8.34 9.14
CA ALA A 412 17.02 8.20 9.85
C ALA A 412 17.01 9.04 11.13
N CYS A 413 16.44 8.50 12.22
CA CYS A 413 16.28 9.22 13.49
C CYS A 413 17.43 8.87 14.43
N GLY A 414 18.21 9.87 14.84
CA GLY A 414 19.33 9.66 15.79
C GLY A 414 20.37 8.65 15.27
N GLY A 415 20.56 8.55 13.95
CA GLY A 415 21.48 7.61 13.31
C GLY A 415 20.88 6.24 12.97
N ALA A 416 19.78 5.82 13.63
CA ALA A 416 19.10 4.57 13.31
C ALA A 416 18.14 4.72 12.13
N THR A 417 18.09 3.68 11.29
CA THR A 417 17.03 3.53 10.28
C THR A 417 15.76 3.05 10.97
N VAL A 418 14.64 3.74 10.75
CA VAL A 418 13.32 3.38 11.31
C VAL A 418 12.31 3.30 10.18
N GLN A 419 11.62 2.17 10.09
CA GLN A 419 10.48 1.96 9.20
C GLN A 419 9.18 1.98 9.98
N PRO A 420 8.05 2.36 9.35
CA PRO A 420 6.74 2.14 9.94
C PRO A 420 6.57 0.68 10.37
N GLY A 421 6.08 0.45 11.58
CA GLY A 421 5.88 -0.89 12.13
C GLY A 421 7.09 -1.48 12.87
N ASP A 422 8.28 -0.89 12.79
CA ASP A 422 9.41 -1.32 13.64
C ASP A 422 9.04 -1.20 15.13
N VAL A 423 9.49 -2.14 15.96
CA VAL A 423 9.21 -2.10 17.40
C VAL A 423 10.22 -1.18 18.09
N ILE A 424 9.70 -0.16 18.75
CA ILE A 424 10.46 0.83 19.51
C ILE A 424 10.38 0.50 20.99
N VAL A 425 11.54 0.34 21.61
CA VAL A 425 11.67 0.11 23.06
C VAL A 425 12.55 1.18 23.65
N GLY A 426 12.12 1.81 24.73
CA GLY A 426 12.89 2.83 25.44
C GLY A 426 12.83 2.68 26.95
N ASP A 427 13.93 3.01 27.61
CA ASP A 427 14.04 3.19 29.06
C ASP A 427 15.07 4.28 29.41
N ALA A 428 15.52 4.32 30.67
CA ALA A 428 16.47 5.33 31.14
C ALA A 428 17.80 5.36 30.34
N ASP A 429 18.21 4.26 29.73
CA ASP A 429 19.49 4.15 29.02
C ASP A 429 19.39 4.69 27.57
N GLY A 430 18.20 4.64 26.97
CA GLY A 430 17.98 5.13 25.61
C GLY A 430 16.80 4.49 24.91
N VAL A 431 16.82 4.54 23.58
CA VAL A 431 15.79 3.97 22.71
C VAL A 431 16.44 3.07 21.66
N ILE A 432 15.84 1.91 21.43
CA ILE A 432 16.30 0.93 20.44
C ILE A 432 15.18 0.55 19.48
N VAL A 433 15.57 0.27 18.25
CA VAL A 433 14.72 -0.17 17.14
C VAL A 433 14.91 -1.68 16.99
N VAL A 434 13.81 -2.43 17.03
CA VAL A 434 13.80 -3.88 16.86
C VAL A 434 12.99 -4.23 15.61
N PRO A 435 13.61 -4.80 14.56
CA PRO A 435 12.88 -5.22 13.37
C PRO A 435 11.80 -6.26 13.72
N PRO A 436 10.57 -6.14 13.19
CA PRO A 436 9.44 -6.99 13.58
C PRO A 436 9.71 -8.51 13.52
N PRO A 437 10.38 -9.04 12.48
CA PRO A 437 10.66 -10.49 12.40
C PRO A 437 11.56 -11.02 13.51
N LEU A 438 12.32 -10.14 14.19
CA LEU A 438 13.30 -10.52 15.22
C LEU A 438 12.78 -10.34 16.64
N VAL A 439 11.63 -9.68 16.84
CA VAL A 439 11.17 -9.26 18.18
C VAL A 439 11.06 -10.43 19.14
N ALA A 440 10.37 -11.50 18.73
CA ALA A 440 10.15 -12.68 19.56
C ALA A 440 11.47 -13.36 19.97
N GLU A 441 12.35 -13.58 19.00
CA GLU A 441 13.63 -14.24 19.24
C GLU A 441 14.55 -13.39 20.14
N VAL A 442 14.61 -12.08 19.88
CA VAL A 442 15.47 -11.14 20.62
C VAL A 442 14.99 -10.98 22.05
N VAL A 443 13.68 -10.81 22.28
CA VAL A 443 13.15 -10.61 23.64
C VAL A 443 13.29 -11.86 24.49
N ASP A 444 13.03 -13.05 23.95
CA ASP A 444 13.19 -14.30 24.68
C ASP A 444 14.66 -14.56 25.03
N ALA A 445 15.57 -14.31 24.08
CA ALA A 445 17.01 -14.43 24.32
C ALA A 445 17.53 -13.38 25.32
N ALA A 446 16.97 -12.17 25.33
CA ALA A 446 17.35 -11.12 26.27
C ALA A 446 16.87 -11.46 27.68
N LEU A 447 15.62 -11.92 27.85
CA LEU A 447 15.12 -12.38 29.15
C LEU A 447 15.91 -13.58 29.69
N ALA A 448 16.27 -14.54 28.84
CA ALA A 448 17.10 -15.67 29.26
C ALA A 448 18.51 -15.24 29.69
N GLN A 449 19.09 -14.21 29.05
CA GLN A 449 20.37 -13.63 29.46
C GLN A 449 20.24 -12.88 30.79
N GLU A 450 19.15 -12.16 31.02
CA GLU A 450 18.90 -11.49 32.31
C GLU A 450 18.81 -12.48 33.48
N ASP A 451 18.18 -13.65 33.27
CA ASP A 451 18.15 -14.71 34.28
C ASP A 451 19.57 -15.23 34.59
N GLU A 452 20.40 -15.40 33.54
CA GLU A 452 21.81 -15.81 33.67
C GLU A 452 22.64 -14.75 34.41
N ASP A 453 22.49 -13.48 34.03
CA ASP A 453 23.22 -12.35 34.60
C ASP A 453 22.81 -12.09 36.05
N ALA A 454 21.53 -12.27 36.41
CA ALA A 454 21.05 -12.20 37.78
C ALA A 454 21.65 -13.31 38.66
N TRP A 455 21.76 -14.53 38.11
CA TRP A 455 22.43 -15.63 38.79
C TRP A 455 23.92 -15.36 39.00
N ILE A 456 24.61 -14.85 37.97
CA ILE A 456 26.02 -14.43 38.05
C ILE A 456 26.19 -13.35 39.11
N ALA A 457 25.33 -12.32 39.12
CA ALA A 457 25.37 -11.25 40.10
C ALA A 457 25.21 -11.77 41.54
N ALA A 458 24.32 -12.75 41.75
CA ALA A 458 24.16 -13.40 43.06
C ALA A 458 25.44 -14.13 43.50
N ARG A 459 26.10 -14.87 42.58
CA ARG A 459 27.37 -15.54 42.87
C ARG A 459 28.49 -14.54 43.19
N VAL A 460 28.57 -13.43 42.47
CA VAL A 460 29.52 -12.34 42.75
C VAL A 460 29.25 -11.73 44.13
N ALA A 461 27.98 -11.50 44.48
CA ALA A 461 27.58 -10.99 45.79
C ALA A 461 27.92 -11.96 46.94
N GLU A 462 27.94 -13.27 46.67
CA GLU A 462 28.42 -14.32 47.58
C GLU A 462 29.96 -14.41 47.66
N GLY A 463 30.69 -13.59 46.90
CA GLY A 463 32.15 -13.50 46.93
C GLY A 463 32.86 -14.31 45.84
N ALA A 464 32.14 -14.86 44.85
CA ALA A 464 32.77 -15.51 43.71
C ALA A 464 33.57 -14.50 42.86
N SER A 465 34.73 -14.93 42.36
CA SER A 465 35.49 -14.14 41.38
C SER A 465 34.71 -14.01 40.07
N VAL A 466 34.79 -12.83 39.44
CA VAL A 466 34.25 -12.60 38.09
C VAL A 466 35.04 -13.37 37.02
N ASP A 467 36.30 -13.71 37.30
CA ASP A 467 37.15 -14.46 36.39
C ASP A 467 36.61 -15.88 36.17
N GLY A 468 36.31 -16.21 34.91
CA GLY A 468 35.65 -17.45 34.51
C GLY A 468 34.16 -17.54 34.87
N LEU A 469 33.58 -16.58 35.59
CA LEU A 469 32.15 -16.50 35.88
C LEU A 469 31.42 -15.58 34.89
N PHE A 470 32.08 -14.53 34.38
CA PHE A 470 31.51 -13.61 33.40
C PHE A 470 32.50 -13.32 32.25
N PRO A 471 32.41 -14.02 31.10
CA PRO A 471 31.43 -15.06 30.77
C PRO A 471 31.71 -16.40 31.49
N MET A 472 30.66 -17.18 31.75
CA MET A 472 30.77 -18.47 32.43
C MET A 472 31.60 -19.49 31.65
N ASN A 473 32.61 -20.06 32.33
CA ASN A 473 33.32 -21.25 31.88
C ASN A 473 32.48 -22.51 32.05
N ALA A 474 32.99 -23.67 31.59
CA ALA A 474 32.26 -24.94 31.62
C ALA A 474 31.80 -25.37 33.03
N ALA A 475 32.59 -25.08 34.08
CA ALA A 475 32.26 -25.45 35.45
C ALA A 475 31.11 -24.61 36.01
N TRP A 476 31.13 -23.29 35.79
CA TRP A 476 30.05 -22.40 36.21
C TRP A 476 28.77 -22.64 35.40
N ARG A 477 28.88 -22.92 34.10
CA ARG A 477 27.74 -23.26 33.25
C ARG A 477 27.04 -24.54 33.71
N ALA A 478 27.78 -25.60 34.01
CA ALA A 478 27.22 -26.84 34.54
C ALA A 478 26.49 -26.64 35.89
N ARG A 479 26.97 -25.71 36.72
CA ARG A 479 26.33 -25.36 37.99
C ARG A 479 25.04 -24.57 37.78
N TYR A 480 25.05 -23.56 36.90
CA TYR A 480 23.86 -22.81 36.51
C TYR A 480 22.76 -23.73 35.96
N ASP A 481 23.11 -24.59 35.00
CA ASP A 481 22.17 -25.53 34.37
C ASP A 481 21.60 -26.54 35.40
N GLY A 482 22.43 -27.01 36.33
CA GLY A 482 22.02 -27.93 37.39
C GLY A 482 21.08 -27.30 38.43
N GLU A 483 21.27 -26.03 38.77
CA GLU A 483 20.39 -25.29 39.70
C GLU A 483 19.07 -24.85 39.04
N ARG A 484 19.02 -24.73 37.70
CA ARG A 484 17.81 -24.35 36.95
C ARG A 484 16.90 -25.54 36.58
N GLY A 485 17.45 -26.76 36.58
CA GLY A 485 16.74 -28.01 36.26
C GLY A 485 16.14 -28.75 37.46
N ALA A 486 16.30 -28.23 38.68
CA ALA A 486 15.72 -28.72 39.93
C ALA A 486 14.59 -27.81 40.39
#